data_AF-A0A0M9EF55-F1
#
_entry.id   AF-A0A0M9EF55-F1
#
_cell.length_a   1.000
_cell.length_b   1.000
_cell.length_c   1.000
_cell.angle_alpha   90.00
_cell.angle_beta   90.00
_cell.angle_gamma   90.00
#
_symmetry.space_group_name_H-M   'P 1'
#
loop_
_entity.id
_entity.type
_entity.pdbx_description
1 polymer ?
#
loop_
_entity_poly.entity_id
_entity_poly.type
_entity_poly.pdbx_seq_one_letter_code
_entity_poly.pdbx_strand_id
1 'polypeptide(L)' 'MASYEPTSTKTLVAIYALVLLIVVLWGTSIALFGIPGLYIPAVCAVPVIGIILLMISRG' A
#
# COMPACT_ATOMS: atom_id res chain seq x y z
N MET A 1 -24.71 -14.42 -12.44
CA MET A 1 -24.93 -14.27 -10.98
C MET A 1 -23.63 -14.70 -10.33
N ALA A 2 -22.86 -13.80 -9.72
CA ALA A 2 -21.56 -14.16 -9.13
C ALA A 2 -21.78 -15.12 -7.95
N SER A 3 -21.19 -16.30 -8.01
CA SER A 3 -21.19 -17.27 -6.92
C SER A 3 -20.41 -16.68 -5.75
N TYR A 4 -21.08 -16.42 -4.62
CA TYR A 4 -20.39 -16.03 -3.39
C TYR A 4 -19.84 -17.31 -2.74
N GLU A 5 -18.57 -17.58 -2.96
CA GLU A 5 -17.87 -18.57 -2.14
C GLU A 5 -17.67 -17.94 -0.75
N PRO A 6 -18.18 -18.58 0.34
CA PRO A 6 -18.03 -18.02 1.68
C PRO A 6 -16.54 -17.93 2.00
N THR A 7 -16.04 -16.70 2.19
CA THR A 7 -14.64 -16.49 2.57
C THR A 7 -14.39 -17.12 3.93
N SER A 8 -13.45 -18.06 3.99
CA SER A 8 -13.07 -18.75 5.23
C SER A 8 -12.70 -17.75 6.33
N THR A 9 -13.13 -18.00 7.57
CA THR A 9 -12.83 -17.14 8.72
C THR A 9 -11.33 -16.89 8.88
N LYS A 10 -10.49 -17.89 8.58
CA LYS A 10 -9.01 -17.74 8.61
C LYS A 10 -8.52 -16.72 7.60
N THR A 11 -9.07 -16.75 6.39
CA THR A 11 -8.78 -15.77 5.33
C THR A 11 -9.26 -14.39 5.73
N LEU A 12 -10.46 -14.29 6.30
CA LEU A 12 -11.02 -13.03 6.78
C LEU A 12 -10.14 -12.41 7.87
N VAL A 13 -9.73 -13.21 8.86
CA VAL A 13 -8.81 -12.80 9.93
C VAL A 13 -7.46 -12.37 9.36
N ALA A 14 -6.91 -13.12 8.40
CA ALA A 14 -5.66 -12.76 7.75
C ALA A 14 -5.75 -11.42 7.00
N ILE A 15 -6.85 -11.18 6.28
CA ILE A 15 -7.09 -9.91 5.59
C ILE A 15 -7.15 -8.76 6.60
N TYR A 16 -7.96 -8.89 7.66
CA TYR A 16 -8.07 -7.83 8.66
C TYR A 16 -6.76 -7.60 9.41
N ALA A 17 -6.02 -8.66 9.75
CA ALA A 17 -4.71 -8.53 10.39
C ALA A 17 -3.70 -7.79 9.49
N LEU A 18 -3.67 -8.11 8.19
CA LEU A 18 -2.80 -7.45 7.23
C LEU A 18 -3.16 -5.96 7.08
N VAL A 19 -4.45 -5.65 6.96
CA VAL A 19 -4.93 -4.26 6.87
C VAL A 19 -4.55 -3.48 8.13
N LEU A 20 -4.76 -4.06 9.31
CA LEU A 20 -4.42 -3.42 10.59
C LEU A 20 -2.92 -3.19 10.72
N LEU A 21 -2.10 -4.17 10.32
CA LEU A 21 -0.63 -4.03 10.27
C LEU A 21 -0.21 -2.84 9.40
N ILE A 22 -0.77 -2.72 8.19
CA ILE A 22 -0.45 -1.63 7.26
C ILE A 22 -0.81 -0.28 7.89
N VAL A 23 -1.99 -0.16 8.51
CA VAL A 23 -2.43 1.08 9.16
C VAL A 23 -1.52 1.45 10.34
N VAL A 24 -1.12 0.48 11.16
CA VAL A 24 -0.22 0.71 12.30
C VAL A 24 1.18 1.11 11.84
N LEU A 25 1.73 0.42 10.84
CA LEU A 25 3.04 0.77 10.28
C LEU A 25 3.01 2.17 9.66
N TRP A 26 1.93 2.53 8.97
CA TRP A 26 1.73 3.87 8.42
C TRP A 26 1.64 4.93 9.52
N GLY A 27 0.81 4.72 10.54
CA GLY A 27 0.71 5.64 11.68
C GLY A 27 2.01 5.77 12.47
N THR A 28 2.75 4.68 12.63
CA THR A 28 4.06 4.66 13.32
C THR A 28 5.12 5.41 12.50
N SER A 29 5.08 5.32 11.17
CA SER A 29 5.95 6.13 10.30
C SER A 29 5.74 7.63 10.53
N ILE A 30 4.48 8.05 10.69
CA ILE A 30 4.15 9.45 11.03
C ILE A 30 4.67 9.81 12.42
N ALA A 31 4.48 8.94 13.42
CA ALA A 31 4.89 9.22 14.78
C ALA A 31 6.42 9.30 14.95
N LEU A 32 7.18 8.45 14.25
CA LEU A 32 8.64 8.39 14.35
C LEU A 32 9.36 9.43 13.48
N PHE A 33 8.84 9.68 12.27
CA PHE A 33 9.53 10.49 11.27
C PHE A 33 8.77 11.78 10.91
N GLY A 34 7.63 12.04 11.55
CA GLY A 34 6.79 13.20 11.30
C GLY A 34 6.17 13.22 9.90
N ILE A 35 5.83 14.43 9.46
CA ILE A 35 5.43 14.71 8.07
C ILE A 35 6.45 14.13 7.07
N PRO A 36 7.79 14.30 7.22
CA PRO A 36 8.77 13.71 6.31
C PRO A 36 8.63 12.19 6.10
N GLY A 37 8.26 11.42 7.13
CA GLY A 37 8.01 9.97 7.01
C GLY A 37 6.91 9.60 6.03
N LEU A 38 5.96 10.51 5.82
CA LEU A 38 4.88 10.37 4.84
C LEU A 38 5.30 10.82 3.44
N TYR A 39 6.11 11.89 3.36
CA TYR A 39 6.48 12.53 2.10
C TYR A 39 7.68 11.86 1.41
N ILE A 40 8.65 11.32 2.14
CA ILE A 40 9.85 10.70 1.53
C ILE A 40 9.48 9.52 0.61
N PRO A 41 8.63 8.55 1.02
CA PRO A 41 8.20 7.48 0.12
C PRO A 41 7.48 8.00 -1.13
N ALA A 42 6.64 9.03 -0.97
CA ALA A 42 5.93 9.65 -2.09
C ALA A 42 6.90 10.36 -3.06
N VAL A 43 7.85 11.14 -2.54
CA VAL A 43 8.87 11.85 -3.32
C VAL A 43 9.77 10.87 -4.08
N CYS A 44 10.15 9.74 -3.47
CA CYS A 44 10.91 8.69 -4.14
C CYS A 44 10.08 7.92 -5.19
N ALA A 45 8.77 7.77 -4.98
CA ALA A 45 7.89 7.11 -5.95
C ALA A 45 7.69 7.94 -7.22
N VAL A 46 7.68 9.27 -7.15
CA VAL A 46 7.49 10.16 -8.31
C VAL A 46 8.46 9.85 -9.47
N PRO A 47 9.79 9.84 -9.30
CA PRO A 47 10.71 9.51 -10.39
C PRO A 47 10.59 8.06 -10.85
N VAL A 48 10.29 7.11 -9.94
CA VAL A 48 10.10 5.69 -10.30
C VAL A 48 8.92 5.52 -11.24
N ILE A 49 7.76 6.08 -10.88
CA ILE A 49 6.56 6.06 -11.71
C ILE A 49 6.82 6.84 -13.01
N GLY A 50 7.49 7.99 -12.94
CA GLY A 50 7.88 8.75 -14.13
C GLY A 50 8.71 7.93 -15.12
N ILE A 51 9.70 7.19 -14.65
CA ILE A 51 10.53 6.29 -15.49
C ILE A 51 9.67 5.17 -16.07
N ILE A 52 8.84 4.51 -15.26
CA ILE A 52 7.94 3.45 -15.75
C ILE A 52 7.03 3.97 -16.86
N LEU A 53 6.42 5.14 -16.65
CA LEU A 53 5.56 5.79 -17.64
C LEU A 53 6.33 6.10 -18.93
N LEU A 54 7.55 6.61 -18.83
CA LEU A 54 8.40 6.85 -19.99
C LEU A 54 8.74 5.53 -20.71
N MET A 55 9.01 4.45 -19.99
CA MET A 55 9.32 3.14 -20.58
C MET A 55 8.13 2.56 -21.35
N ILE A 56 6.92 2.63 -20.79
CA ILE A 56 5.70 2.12 -21.45
C ILE A 56 5.22 3.03 -22.59
N SER A 57 5.55 4.33 -22.54
CA SER A 57 5.13 5.29 -23.58
C SER A 57 6.00 5.24 -24.84
N ARG A 58 6.99 4.35 -24.90
CA ARG A 58 7.94 4.23 -26.02
C ARG A 58 7.41 3.46 -27.25
N GLY A 59 6.19 2.92 -27.18
CA GLY A 59 5.57 2.14 -28.25
C GLY A 59 5.95 0.68 -28.17
#